data_AF-A0A382D3D0-F1
#
_entry.id   AF-A0A382D3D0-F1
#
_cell.length_a   1.000
_cell.length_b   1.000
_cell.length_c   1.000
_cell.angle_alpha   90.00
_cell.angle_beta   90.00
_cell.angle_gamma   90.00
#
_symmetry.space_group_name_H-M   'P 1'
#
loop_
_entity.id
_entity.type
_entity.pdbx_description
1 polymer ?
#
loop_
_entity_poly.entity_id
_entity_poly.type
_entity_poly.pdbx_seq_one_letter_code
_entity_poly.pdbx_strand_id
1 'polypeptide(L)'
;MSDTLIQFGHSFQKKIIVLLLFNRRFLQTISDIILSEYFDSDADKWLVKSIKKYYEKYKVEPTLEAIKIQIDDISSEILKKSVVDNLREAFQHRESPDLEFVEEKVLEFCKNQNLKSAIMESVDMLERHDYDGIKNVIDVAMKAGTTKDLGHDYVEGLEERLTKSV
;
A
#
# COMPACT_ATOMS: atom_id res chain seq x y z
N MET A 1 5.95 17.61 8.33
CA MET A 1 5.31 16.27 8.25
C MET A 1 6.43 15.25 8.27
N SER A 2 6.30 14.17 9.04
CA SER A 2 7.29 13.09 9.01
C SER A 2 7.23 12.38 7.65
N ASP A 3 8.39 11.98 7.12
CA ASP A 3 8.50 11.23 5.87
C ASP A 3 8.27 9.72 6.08
N THR A 4 8.03 9.31 7.33
CA THR A 4 7.90 7.92 7.75
C THR A 4 6.64 7.69 8.57
N LEU A 5 6.18 6.43 8.60
CA LEU A 5 5.05 5.96 9.40
C LEU A 5 5.34 5.92 10.90
N ILE A 6 6.59 6.23 11.31
CA ILE A 6 7.01 6.31 12.72
C ILE A 6 6.08 7.23 13.53
N GLN A 7 5.58 8.31 12.91
CA GLN A 7 4.67 9.26 13.55
C GLN A 7 3.34 8.64 14.01
N PHE A 8 2.92 7.52 13.41
CA PHE A 8 1.68 6.82 13.79
C PHE A 8 1.92 5.71 14.83
N GLY A 9 3.18 5.40 15.13
CA GLY A 9 3.57 4.41 16.12
C GLY A 9 3.61 2.97 15.61
N HIS A 10 4.15 2.08 16.45
CA HIS A 10 4.45 0.70 16.10
C HIS A 10 3.19 -0.14 15.77
N SER A 11 2.19 -0.10 16.66
CA SER A 11 0.95 -0.87 16.46
C SER A 11 0.22 -0.47 15.18
N PHE A 12 0.26 0.81 14.80
CA PHE A 12 -0.31 1.29 13.54
C PHE A 12 0.37 0.65 12.33
N GLN A 13 1.71 0.58 12.33
CA GLN A 13 2.46 -0.10 11.27
C GLN A 13 2.11 -1.58 11.15
N LYS A 14 1.90 -2.28 12.28
CA LYS A 14 1.44 -3.67 12.29
C LYS A 14 0.04 -3.82 11.71
N LYS A 15 -0.87 -2.90 12.01
CA LYS A 15 -2.23 -2.87 11.42
C LYS A 15 -2.18 -2.63 9.91
N ILE A 16 -1.23 -1.84 9.40
CA ILE A 16 -1.05 -1.71 7.94
C ILE A 16 -0.66 -3.07 7.33
N ILE A 17 0.26 -3.82 7.95
CA ILE A 17 0.63 -5.16 7.47
C ILE A 17 -0.60 -6.08 7.46
N VAL A 18 -1.45 -6.04 8.48
CA VAL A 18 -2.73 -6.76 8.50
C VAL A 18 -3.59 -6.40 7.29
N LEU A 19 -3.81 -5.11 7.04
CA LEU A 19 -4.63 -4.64 5.92
C LEU A 19 -4.06 -5.14 4.58
N LEU A 20 -2.73 -5.12 4.41
CA LEU A 20 -2.08 -5.63 3.20
C LEU A 20 -2.23 -7.15 3.01
N LEU A 21 -2.41 -7.91 4.10
CA LEU A 21 -2.56 -9.37 4.05
C LEU A 21 -4.00 -9.84 3.90
N PHE A 22 -4.94 -9.14 4.52
CA PHE A 22 -6.32 -9.62 4.68
C PHE A 22 -7.36 -8.75 3.99
N ASN A 23 -7.02 -7.55 3.51
CA ASN A 23 -7.91 -6.69 2.76
C ASN A 23 -7.41 -6.53 1.32
N ARG A 24 -7.92 -7.39 0.43
CA ARG A 24 -7.58 -7.38 -1.00
C ARG A 24 -7.87 -6.04 -1.68
N ARG A 25 -9.01 -5.40 -1.37
CA ARG A 25 -9.41 -4.12 -1.98
C ARG A 25 -8.40 -3.03 -1.60
N PHE A 26 -8.01 -2.99 -0.35
CA PHE A 26 -7.01 -2.07 0.14
C PHE A 26 -5.63 -2.33 -0.48
N LEU A 27 -5.17 -3.59 -0.48
CA LEU A 27 -3.91 -3.98 -1.11
C LEU A 27 -3.86 -3.53 -2.57
N GLN A 28 -4.91 -3.79 -3.34
CA GLN A 28 -5.01 -3.34 -4.73
C GLN A 28 -4.88 -1.82 -4.86
N THR A 29 -5.55 -1.07 -3.99
CA THR A 29 -5.58 0.40 -4.05
C THR A 29 -4.23 1.01 -3.67
N ILE A 30 -3.58 0.49 -2.64
CA ILE A 30 -2.38 1.11 -2.07
C ILE A 30 -1.07 0.56 -2.64
N SER A 31 -1.08 -0.61 -3.29
CA SER A 31 0.13 -1.31 -3.77
C SER A 31 1.06 -0.43 -4.62
N ASP A 32 0.50 0.46 -5.42
CA ASP A 32 1.27 1.36 -6.30
C ASP A 32 1.96 2.50 -5.55
N ILE A 33 1.45 2.90 -4.37
CA ILE A 33 1.93 4.09 -3.64
C ILE A 33 2.57 3.80 -2.30
N ILE A 34 2.32 2.64 -1.69
CA ILE A 34 2.98 2.27 -0.43
C ILE A 34 4.43 1.85 -0.70
N LEU A 35 5.38 2.50 -0.04
CA LEU A 35 6.80 2.18 -0.12
C LEU A 35 7.24 1.44 1.14
N SER A 36 8.12 0.43 0.99
CA SER A 36 8.68 -0.28 2.14
C SER A 36 9.44 0.68 3.05
N GLU A 37 10.09 1.67 2.46
CA GLU A 37 10.94 2.68 3.09
C GLU A 37 10.18 3.56 4.10
N TYR A 38 8.84 3.59 4.04
CA TYR A 38 8.02 4.31 5.01
C TYR A 38 7.97 3.63 6.39
N PHE A 39 8.28 2.33 6.45
CA PHE A 39 8.26 1.54 7.69
C PHE A 39 9.60 1.66 8.44
N ASP A 40 9.53 1.52 9.76
CA ASP A 40 10.70 1.70 10.63
C ASP A 40 11.62 0.47 10.61
N SER A 41 11.05 -0.69 10.96
CA SER A 41 11.83 -1.92 11.14
C SER A 41 12.16 -2.60 9.82
N ASP A 42 13.36 -3.14 9.71
CA ASP A 42 13.79 -3.88 8.50
C ASP A 42 12.93 -5.11 8.22
N ALA A 43 12.36 -5.71 9.28
CA ALA A 43 11.40 -6.78 9.16
C ALA A 43 10.07 -6.32 8.54
N ASP A 44 9.54 -5.15 8.92
CA ASP A 44 8.31 -4.61 8.31
C ASP A 44 8.55 -4.17 6.87
N LYS A 45 9.70 -3.52 6.59
CA LYS A 45 10.13 -3.20 5.22
C LYS A 45 10.17 -4.46 4.35
N TRP A 46 10.75 -5.54 4.88
CA TRP A 46 10.82 -6.81 4.18
C TRP A 46 9.43 -7.42 3.95
N LEU A 47 8.57 -7.45 4.97
CA LEU A 47 7.20 -7.97 4.85
C LEU A 47 6.41 -7.25 3.77
N VAL A 48 6.39 -5.92 3.81
CA VAL A 48 5.67 -5.08 2.83
C VAL A 48 6.21 -5.33 1.43
N LYS A 49 7.53 -5.36 1.26
CA LYS A 49 8.18 -5.64 -0.03
C LYS A 49 7.80 -7.02 -0.58
N SER A 50 7.80 -8.04 0.27
CA SER A 50 7.43 -9.41 -0.08
C SER A 50 5.95 -9.52 -0.47
N ILE A 51 5.05 -8.89 0.30
CA ILE A 51 3.62 -8.84 0.00
C ILE A 51 3.37 -8.16 -1.34
N LYS A 52 3.97 -6.98 -1.56
CA LYS A 52 3.85 -6.25 -2.83
C LYS A 52 4.34 -7.08 -4.01
N LYS A 53 5.53 -7.69 -3.90
CA LYS A 53 6.12 -8.51 -4.97
C LYS A 53 5.23 -9.71 -5.31
N TYR A 54 4.64 -10.35 -4.30
CA TYR A 54 3.69 -11.44 -4.51
C TYR A 54 2.43 -10.94 -5.22
N TYR A 55 1.84 -9.84 -4.74
CA TYR A 55 0.67 -9.23 -5.35
C TYR A 55 0.94 -8.79 -6.79
N GLU A 56 2.10 -8.22 -7.08
CA GLU A 56 2.45 -7.79 -8.43
C GLU A 56 2.49 -8.97 -9.41
N LYS A 57 3.05 -10.10 -8.98
CA LYS A 57 3.22 -11.32 -9.78
C LYS A 57 1.91 -12.08 -9.98
N TYR A 58 1.10 -12.22 -8.93
CA TYR A 58 -0.08 -13.09 -8.95
C TYR A 58 -1.42 -12.34 -8.98
N LYS A 59 -1.41 -11.02 -8.74
CA LYS A 59 -2.60 -10.15 -8.62
C LYS A 59 -3.61 -10.64 -7.56
N VAL A 60 -3.12 -11.36 -6.56
CA VAL A 60 -3.86 -11.82 -5.39
C VAL A 60 -3.03 -11.60 -4.14
N GLU A 61 -3.70 -11.44 -3.00
CA GLU A 61 -3.08 -11.35 -1.69
C GLU A 61 -2.33 -12.65 -1.34
N PRO A 62 -1.14 -12.56 -0.73
CA PRO A 62 -0.41 -13.75 -0.29
C PRO A 62 -1.10 -14.41 0.90
N THR A 63 -1.10 -15.75 0.91
CA THR A 63 -1.47 -16.51 2.11
C THR A 63 -0.32 -16.51 3.12
N LEU A 64 -0.62 -16.81 4.39
CA LEU A 64 0.42 -16.99 5.41
C LEU A 64 1.43 -18.07 5.04
N GLU A 65 1.00 -19.12 4.35
CA GLU A 65 1.89 -20.18 3.85
C GLU A 65 2.83 -19.66 2.75
N ALA A 66 2.31 -18.87 1.81
CA ALA A 66 3.12 -18.26 0.76
C ALA A 66 4.17 -17.30 1.33
N ILE A 67 3.83 -16.57 2.41
CA ILE A 67 4.79 -15.71 3.11
C ILE A 67 5.81 -16.54 3.87
N LYS A 68 5.39 -17.61 4.54
CA LYS A 68 6.30 -18.50 5.25
C LYS A 68 7.38 -19.07 4.33
N ILE A 69 7.00 -19.51 3.13
CA ILE A 69 7.96 -19.98 2.11
C ILE A 69 8.97 -18.87 1.77
N GLN A 70 8.51 -17.62 1.57
CA GLN A 70 9.40 -16.49 1.30
C GLN A 70 10.31 -16.15 2.48
N ILE A 71 9.83 -16.33 3.72
CA ILE A 71 10.62 -16.12 4.95
C ILE A 71 11.72 -17.17 5.05
N ASP A 72 11.46 -18.40 4.60
CA ASP A 72 12.44 -19.49 4.65
C ASP A 72 13.64 -19.25 3.72
N ASP A 73 13.46 -18.44 2.67
CA ASP A 73 14.53 -18.01 1.75
C ASP A 73 15.42 -16.87 2.31
N ILE A 74 15.11 -16.33 3.51
CA ILE A 74 15.93 -15.27 4.13
C ILE A 74 17.23 -15.88 4.67
N SER A 75 18.37 -15.42 4.16
CA SER A 75 19.70 -15.88 4.58
C SER A 75 20.13 -15.39 5.96
N SER A 76 19.67 -14.21 6.38
CA SER A 76 19.98 -13.64 7.69
C SER A 76 19.03 -14.19 8.74
N GLU A 77 19.54 -15.06 9.62
CA GLU A 77 18.76 -15.63 10.74
C GLU A 77 18.18 -14.54 11.67
N ILE A 78 18.90 -13.43 11.85
CA ILE A 78 18.45 -12.29 12.66
C ILE A 78 17.22 -11.65 12.02
N LEU A 79 17.29 -11.37 10.72
CA LEU A 79 16.18 -10.79 9.98
C LEU A 79 15.00 -11.77 9.92
N LYS A 80 15.27 -13.05 9.65
CA LYS A 80 14.27 -14.11 9.59
C LYS A 80 13.47 -14.17 10.89
N LYS A 81 14.16 -14.20 12.03
CA LYS A 81 13.51 -14.20 13.35
C LYS A 81 12.65 -12.94 13.55
N SER A 82 13.20 -11.76 13.26
CA SER A 82 12.47 -10.50 13.40
C SER A 82 11.24 -10.42 12.51
N VAL A 83 11.30 -10.95 11.29
CA VAL A 83 10.15 -11.02 10.37
C VAL A 83 9.06 -11.94 10.92
N VAL A 84 9.43 -13.11 11.43
CA VAL A 84 8.47 -14.05 12.03
C VAL A 84 7.78 -13.44 13.26
N ASP A 85 8.55 -12.77 14.12
CA ASP A 85 8.01 -12.13 15.33
C ASP A 85 7.09 -10.95 14.97
N ASN A 86 7.48 -10.09 14.02
CA ASN A 86 6.65 -8.99 13.54
C ASN A 86 5.36 -9.48 12.85
N LEU A 87 5.44 -10.56 12.07
CA LEU A 87 4.27 -11.17 11.44
C LEU A 87 3.31 -11.71 12.50
N ARG A 88 3.82 -12.36 13.54
CA ARG A 88 3.02 -12.84 14.67
C ARG A 88 2.33 -11.69 15.40
N GLU A 89 3.04 -10.60 15.64
CA GLU A 89 2.49 -9.40 16.27
C GLU A 89 1.41 -8.75 15.39
N ALA A 90 1.67 -8.59 14.09
CA ALA A 90 0.66 -8.08 13.16
C ALA A 90 -0.62 -8.93 13.20
N PHE A 91 -0.49 -10.25 13.25
CA PHE A 91 -1.65 -11.14 13.33
C PHE A 91 -2.51 -10.93 14.58
N GLN A 92 -1.96 -10.41 15.69
CA GLN A 92 -2.74 -10.07 16.89
C GLN A 92 -3.67 -8.87 16.66
N HIS A 93 -3.36 -8.01 15.68
CA HIS A 93 -4.16 -6.85 15.32
C HIS A 93 -5.19 -7.11 14.20
N ARG A 94 -5.37 -8.37 13.78
CA ARG A 94 -6.25 -8.74 12.66
C ARG A 94 -7.72 -8.35 12.86
N GLU A 95 -8.16 -8.31 14.11
CA GLU A 95 -9.54 -8.01 14.53
C GLU A 95 -9.62 -6.64 15.21
N SER A 96 -8.65 -5.76 14.95
CA SER A 96 -8.64 -4.43 15.55
C SER A 96 -9.84 -3.62 15.05
N PRO A 97 -10.62 -2.97 15.94
CA PRO A 97 -11.85 -2.27 15.54
C PRO A 97 -11.59 -0.99 14.75
N ASP A 98 -10.36 -0.46 14.77
CA ASP A 98 -9.94 0.77 14.13
C ASP A 98 -9.23 0.55 12.78
N LEU A 99 -9.34 -0.64 12.19
CA LEU A 99 -8.68 -0.95 10.91
C LEU A 99 -9.12 -0.01 9.77
N GLU A 100 -10.37 0.41 9.74
CA GLU A 100 -10.90 1.38 8.77
C GLU A 100 -10.22 2.75 8.92
N PHE A 101 -10.06 3.23 10.16
CA PHE A 101 -9.32 4.46 10.44
C PHE A 101 -7.84 4.36 10.02
N VAL A 102 -7.20 3.21 10.25
CA VAL A 102 -5.82 2.97 9.82
C VAL A 102 -5.72 3.02 8.28
N GLU A 103 -6.64 2.37 7.58
CA GLU A 103 -6.75 2.36 6.13
C GLU A 103 -6.84 3.77 5.55
N GLU A 104 -7.75 4.60 6.08
CA GLU A 104 -7.89 6.00 5.65
C GLU A 104 -6.59 6.80 5.88
N LYS A 105 -6.01 6.69 7.07
CA LYS A 105 -4.83 7.48 7.46
C LYS A 105 -3.58 7.09 6.69
N VAL A 106 -3.36 5.80 6.43
CA VAL A 106 -2.21 5.36 5.65
C VAL A 106 -2.38 5.70 4.17
N LEU A 107 -3.61 5.67 3.64
CA LEU A 107 -3.89 6.08 2.27
C LEU A 107 -3.62 7.58 2.08
N GLU A 108 -4.11 8.42 2.99
CA GLU A 108 -3.84 9.85 3.03
C GLU A 108 -2.32 10.13 3.11
N PHE A 109 -1.62 9.41 3.98
CA PHE A 109 -0.17 9.52 4.12
C PHE A 109 0.56 9.19 2.80
N CYS A 110 0.25 8.05 2.18
CA CYS A 110 0.94 7.63 0.95
C CYS A 110 0.64 8.58 -0.22
N LYS A 111 -0.58 9.12 -0.33
CA LYS A 111 -0.92 10.15 -1.32
C LYS A 111 -0.10 11.42 -1.13
N ASN A 112 0.00 11.90 0.11
CA ASN A 112 0.78 13.08 0.43
C ASN A 112 2.27 12.89 0.16
N GLN A 113 2.82 11.70 0.46
CA GLN A 113 4.20 11.37 0.15
C GLN A 113 4.45 11.31 -1.37
N ASN A 114 3.54 10.68 -2.11
CA ASN A 114 3.65 10.60 -3.56
C ASN A 114 3.58 11.99 -4.22
N LEU A 115 2.69 12.86 -3.75
CA LEU A 115 2.62 14.25 -4.21
C LEU A 115 3.90 15.03 -3.85
N LYS A 116 4.44 14.83 -2.63
CA LYS A 116 5.71 15.44 -2.23
C LYS A 116 6.85 15.02 -3.17
N SER A 117 6.96 13.72 -3.48
CA SER A 117 7.96 13.21 -4.42
C SER A 117 7.81 13.81 -5.81
N ALA A 118 6.57 13.91 -6.32
CA ALA A 118 6.28 14.52 -7.60
C ALA A 118 6.64 16.01 -7.66
N ILE A 119 6.40 16.76 -6.57
CA ILE A 119 6.83 18.16 -6.46
C ILE A 119 8.35 18.27 -6.48
N MET A 120 9.06 17.38 -5.77
CA MET A 120 10.53 17.37 -5.77
C MET A 120 11.09 17.06 -7.17
N GLU A 121 10.52 16.10 -7.90
CA GLU A 121 10.90 15.80 -9.29
C GLU A 121 10.62 16.98 -10.24
N SER A 122 9.53 17.71 -9.98
CA SER A 122 9.15 18.89 -10.75
C SER A 122 10.16 20.05 -10.62
N VAL A 123 10.98 20.08 -9.55
CA VAL A 123 12.03 21.11 -9.40
C VAL A 123 13.07 20.99 -10.51
N ASP A 124 13.54 19.78 -10.81
CA ASP A 124 14.50 19.54 -11.89
C ASP A 124 13.90 19.86 -13.27
N MET A 125 12.60 19.63 -13.44
CA MET A 125 11.88 19.95 -14.68
C MET A 125 11.69 21.45 -14.86
N LEU A 126 11.52 22.20 -13.76
CA LEU A 126 11.40 23.65 -13.77
C LEU A 126 12.68 24.31 -14.28
N GLU A 127 13.85 23.79 -13.89
CA GLU A 127 15.15 24.24 -14.41
C GLU A 127 15.29 24.05 -15.92
N ARG A 128 14.60 23.04 -16.47
CA ARG A 128 14.57 22.73 -17.92
C ARG A 128 13.42 23.43 -18.66
N HIS A 129 12.62 24.24 -17.95
CA HIS A 129 11.40 24.87 -18.47
C HIS A 129 10.37 23.89 -19.04
N ASP A 130 10.36 22.65 -18.53
CA ASP A 130 9.42 21.61 -18.97
C ASP A 130 8.11 21.67 -18.18
N TYR A 131 7.28 22.67 -18.49
CA TYR A 131 6.00 22.88 -17.81
C TYR A 131 4.98 21.76 -18.07
N ASP A 132 5.01 21.15 -19.26
CA ASP A 132 4.13 20.03 -19.59
C ASP A 132 4.52 18.77 -18.82
N GLY A 133 5.83 18.50 -18.65
CA GLY A 133 6.35 17.45 -17.80
C GLY A 133 5.91 17.60 -16.33
N ILE A 134 6.04 18.81 -15.77
CA ILE A 134 5.59 19.12 -14.41
C ILE A 134 4.10 18.80 -14.25
N LYS A 135 3.27 19.29 -15.18
CA LYS A 135 1.82 19.04 -15.13
C LYS A 135 1.51 17.55 -15.15
N ASN A 136 2.16 16.80 -16.03
CA ASN A 136 1.96 15.36 -16.15
C ASN A 136 2.35 14.61 -14.86
N VAL A 137 3.50 14.94 -14.27
CA VAL A 137 3.98 14.31 -13.03
C VAL A 137 3.03 14.57 -11.86
N ILE A 138 2.56 15.81 -11.71
CA ILE A 138 1.59 16.17 -10.67
C ILE A 138 0.23 15.48 -10.91
N ASP A 139 -0.27 15.47 -12.15
CA ASP A 139 -1.54 14.82 -12.50
C ASP A 139 -1.50 13.30 -12.22
N VAL A 140 -0.37 12.65 -12.51
CA VAL A 140 -0.16 11.23 -12.20
C VAL A 140 -0.13 11.02 -10.69
N ALA A 141 0.59 11.86 -9.95
CA ALA A 141 0.71 11.73 -8.50
C ALA A 141 -0.64 11.91 -7.77
N MET A 142 -1.48 12.84 -8.26
CA MET A 142 -2.83 13.09 -7.75
C MET A 142 -3.81 11.94 -8.02
N LYS A 143 -3.61 11.18 -9.11
CA LYS A 143 -4.43 10.00 -9.44
C LYS A 143 -4.00 8.75 -8.69
N ALA A 144 -2.77 8.69 -8.19
CA ALA A 144 -2.26 7.53 -7.49
C ALA A 144 -3.02 7.27 -6.17
N GLY A 145 -3.40 6.02 -5.92
CA GLY A 145 -4.22 5.64 -4.75
C GLY A 145 -5.68 6.14 -4.80
N THR A 146 -6.17 6.63 -5.93
CA THR A 146 -7.61 6.73 -6.14
C THR A 146 -8.15 5.32 -6.37
N THR A 147 -9.21 4.96 -5.64
CA THR A 147 -9.97 3.75 -5.91
C THR A 147 -10.48 3.85 -7.34
N LYS A 148 -10.03 2.96 -8.23
CA LYS A 148 -10.87 2.60 -9.36
C LYS A 148 -12.09 1.92 -8.74
N ASP A 149 -13.20 2.64 -8.59
CA ASP A 149 -14.49 2.12 -8.12
C ASP A 149 -15.11 1.15 -9.13
N LEU A 150 -14.33 0.17 -9.59
CA LEU A 150 -14.74 -0.90 -10.50
C LEU A 150 -15.85 -1.78 -9.90
N GLY A 151 -16.12 -1.69 -8.59
CA GLY A 151 -17.19 -2.43 -7.93
C GLY A 151 -18.57 -1.76 -8.03
N HIS A 152 -18.64 -0.45 -7.74
CA HIS A 152 -19.90 0.30 -7.85
C HIS A 152 -20.29 0.48 -9.33
N ASP A 153 -19.33 0.82 -10.19
CA ASP A 153 -19.59 1.02 -11.62
C ASP A 153 -20.11 -0.25 -12.33
N TYR A 154 -19.67 -1.44 -11.90
CA TYR A 154 -20.12 -2.71 -12.49
C TYR A 154 -21.52 -3.12 -12.04
N VAL A 155 -21.86 -2.85 -10.77
CA VAL A 155 -23.18 -3.15 -10.21
C VAL A 155 -24.22 -2.17 -10.74
N GLU A 156 -23.92 -0.87 -10.74
CA GLU A 156 -24.79 0.15 -11.32
C GLU A 156 -24.96 -0.05 -12.84
N GLY A 157 -23.87 -0.33 -13.57
CA GLY A 157 -23.91 -0.61 -14.99
C GLY A 157 -24.66 -1.91 -15.36
N LEU A 158 -24.72 -2.89 -14.45
CA LEU A 158 -25.53 -4.10 -14.62
C LEU A 158 -27.02 -3.80 -14.43
N GLU A 159 -27.39 -3.07 -13.37
CA GLU A 159 -28.78 -2.67 -13.12
C GLU A 159 -29.35 -1.81 -14.26
N GLU A 160 -28.55 -0.89 -14.80
CA GLU A 160 -28.95 -0.03 -15.92
C GLU A 160 -29.17 -0.82 -17.22
N ARG A 161 -28.41 -1.91 -17.43
CA ARG A 161 -28.57 -2.80 -18.60
C ARG A 161 -29.78 -3.74 -18.46
N LEU A 162 -30.07 -4.18 -17.24
CA LEU A 162 -31.24 -5.01 -16.94
C LEU A 162 -32.54 -4.22 -17.05
N THR A 163 -32.57 -2.97 -16.58
CA THR A 163 -33.74 -2.09 -16.70
C THR A 163 -34.02 -1.62 -18.13
N LYS A 164 -32.99 -1.46 -18.98
CA LYS A 164 -33.16 -1.16 -20.41
C LYS A 164 -33.57 -2.37 -21.27
N SER A 165 -33.56 -3.58 -20.70
CA SER A 165 -33.92 -4.83 -21.41
C SER A 165 -35.34 -5.34 -21.08
N VAL A 166 -36.19 -4.50 -20.47
CA VAL A 166 -37.61 -4.76 -20.20
C VAL A 166 -38.47 -3.74 -20.95
#